data_AF-A0A7W1B7X3-F1
#
_entry.id   AF-A0A7W1B7X3-F1
#
_cell.length_a   1.000
_cell.length_b   1.000
_cell.length_c   1.000
_cell.angle_alpha   90.00
_cell.angle_beta   90.00
_cell.angle_gamma   90.00
#
_symmetry.space_group_name_H-M   'P 1'
#
loop_
_entity.id
_entity.type
_entity.pdbx_description
1 polymer ?
#
loop_
_entity_poly.entity_id
_entity_poly.type
_entity_poly.pdbx_seq_one_letter_code
_entity_poly.pdbx_strand_id
1 'polypeptide(L)'
;MDLGTRVMWVTGALSLLGACSDDGGRGGGGGSGVQGAAGPYFETAMFFKLDVTGVDKAANSDAIIASLRADGGWGNGDTMQIDFSFDVLGADATTPMMSFEPKTDEFYDPDCDNVELPVPRGGNVEGEQGYSCDGDGDCHLLVFDKAAGSLFEMWRATIEGGTFRGGCLAVWNTRMTYGEELRGLQCTSADAAGFPISPMLFTADEVAAGTIDHAIRLILPNDRITQSFVPPATHGTNTTGGSTAPSYGFHLRLKPSFDLASLPNDGARVVARAMQKYGMYHSDGGNIALTAQSDRYTTATWEGLLEPRDLDVLTVEDFEVIDHGDPIPVTQQCAR
;
A
#
# COMPACT_ATOMS: atom_id res chain seq x y z
N MET A 1 -54.42 -37.34 -26.63
CA MET A 1 -55.44 -37.70 -27.66
C MET A 1 -55.10 -36.81 -28.85
N ASP A 2 -54.08 -37.13 -29.66
CA ASP A 2 -54.03 -38.25 -30.65
C ASP A 2 -55.18 -38.07 -31.67
N LEU A 3 -55.05 -38.02 -32.99
CA LEU A 3 -54.08 -38.41 -34.03
C LEU A 3 -54.18 -37.34 -35.16
N GLY A 4 -53.40 -37.23 -36.24
CA GLY A 4 -52.42 -38.06 -36.95
C GLY A 4 -52.09 -37.33 -38.27
N THR A 5 -50.83 -37.14 -38.65
CA THR A 5 -49.92 -38.04 -39.39
C THR A 5 -50.21 -38.18 -40.89
N ARG A 6 -49.23 -37.77 -41.73
CA ARG A 6 -48.62 -38.53 -42.86
C ARG A 6 -47.61 -37.65 -43.61
N VAL A 7 -46.46 -38.06 -44.16
CA VAL A 7 -45.43 -39.12 -43.94
C VAL A 7 -44.45 -39.02 -45.15
N MET A 8 -43.13 -39.09 -44.87
CA MET A 8 -41.96 -39.53 -45.68
C MET A 8 -41.66 -38.90 -47.06
N TRP A 9 -40.39 -38.72 -47.49
CA TRP A 9 -39.25 -39.67 -47.57
C TRP A 9 -37.88 -38.96 -47.35
N VAL A 10 -36.93 -39.52 -46.55
CA VAL A 10 -35.70 -40.31 -46.92
C VAL A 10 -34.79 -39.56 -47.93
N THR A 11 -33.52 -39.20 -47.71
CA THR A 11 -32.26 -39.89 -47.32
C THR A 11 -31.20 -38.77 -47.13
N GLY A 12 -30.25 -38.80 -46.20
CA GLY A 12 -28.92 -39.38 -46.43
C GLY A 12 -27.76 -38.34 -46.39
N ALA A 13 -27.03 -38.34 -45.27
CA ALA A 13 -25.58 -38.14 -45.06
C ALA A 13 -24.76 -36.95 -45.66
N LEU A 14 -24.01 -36.33 -44.73
CA LEU A 14 -22.53 -36.17 -44.73
C LEU A 14 -21.91 -34.76 -44.88
N SER A 15 -21.08 -34.43 -43.86
CA SER A 15 -19.82 -33.65 -43.86
C SER A 15 -19.82 -32.11 -43.99
N LEU A 16 -19.67 -31.46 -42.82
CA LEU A 16 -18.57 -30.57 -42.40
C LEU A 16 -17.66 -29.94 -43.48
N LEU A 17 -17.67 -28.60 -43.60
CA LEU A 17 -16.65 -27.64 -43.10
C LEU A 17 -16.74 -26.27 -43.81
N GLY A 18 -16.78 -25.20 -42.99
CA GLY A 18 -16.06 -23.94 -43.19
C GLY A 18 -16.52 -22.97 -44.30
N ALA A 19 -17.17 -21.87 -43.90
CA ALA A 19 -17.04 -20.58 -44.59
C ALA A 19 -17.32 -19.41 -43.63
N CYS A 20 -16.52 -18.35 -43.81
CA CYS A 20 -16.39 -17.13 -43.04
C CYS A 20 -17.63 -16.21 -43.11
N SER A 21 -17.81 -15.34 -42.12
CA SER A 21 -18.16 -13.91 -42.31
C SER A 21 -17.92 -13.13 -41.02
N ASP A 22 -17.28 -11.98 -41.18
CA ASP A 22 -17.05 -10.92 -40.20
C ASP A 22 -18.34 -10.41 -39.55
N ASP A 23 -18.24 -9.98 -38.28
CA ASP A 23 -18.67 -8.63 -37.90
C ASP A 23 -18.32 -8.28 -36.44
N GLY A 24 -17.62 -7.15 -36.28
CA GLY A 24 -17.81 -6.18 -35.20
C GLY A 24 -17.58 -6.61 -33.75
N GLY A 25 -16.34 -6.54 -33.28
CA GLY A 25 -16.02 -6.59 -31.84
C GLY A 25 -15.03 -5.51 -31.45
N ARG A 26 -15.51 -4.49 -30.74
CA ARG A 26 -14.75 -3.37 -30.15
C ARG A 26 -13.45 -3.87 -29.50
N GLY A 27 -12.31 -3.36 -29.99
CA GLY A 27 -11.02 -3.52 -29.33
C GLY A 27 -11.00 -2.73 -28.02
N GLY A 28 -11.17 -3.44 -26.90
CA GLY A 28 -10.68 -2.97 -25.61
C GLY A 28 -9.16 -2.95 -25.66
N GLY A 29 -8.57 -1.76 -25.52
CA GLY A 29 -7.13 -1.60 -25.41
C GLY A 29 -6.64 -2.29 -24.15
N GLY A 30 -6.09 -3.50 -24.31
CA GLY A 30 -5.29 -4.13 -23.28
C GLY A 30 -4.03 -3.30 -23.07
N GLY A 31 -4.00 -2.54 -21.98
CA GLY A 31 -2.75 -2.00 -21.46
C GLY A 31 -1.79 -3.17 -21.27
N SER A 32 -0.61 -3.10 -21.91
CA SER A 32 0.47 -4.03 -21.63
C SER A 32 0.84 -3.84 -20.16
N GLY A 33 0.30 -4.70 -19.30
CA GLY A 33 0.50 -4.64 -17.86
C GLY A 33 1.98 -4.76 -17.56
N VAL A 34 2.61 -3.65 -17.17
CA VAL A 34 3.90 -3.68 -16.51
C VAL A 34 3.68 -4.51 -15.25
N GLN A 35 4.40 -5.62 -15.09
CA GLN A 35 4.35 -6.44 -13.89
C GLN A 35 5.47 -6.02 -12.94
N GLY A 36 5.17 -5.95 -11.63
CA GLY A 36 6.14 -5.54 -10.62
C GLY A 36 7.28 -6.54 -10.49
N ALA A 37 8.41 -6.11 -9.92
CA ALA A 37 9.47 -7.02 -9.52
C ALA A 37 9.19 -7.64 -8.14
N ALA A 38 9.92 -8.70 -7.79
CA ALA A 38 10.05 -9.17 -6.40
C ALA A 38 10.92 -8.21 -5.57
N GLY A 39 10.87 -8.32 -4.24
CA GLY A 39 11.57 -7.43 -3.30
C GLY A 39 12.23 -8.14 -2.12
N PRO A 40 12.80 -7.38 -1.16
CA PRO A 40 13.46 -7.97 0.01
C PRO A 40 12.48 -8.73 0.93
N TYR A 41 11.20 -8.34 0.92
CA TYR A 41 10.13 -8.98 1.68
C TYR A 41 9.39 -10.06 0.87
N PHE A 42 8.88 -9.72 -0.32
CA PHE A 42 8.06 -10.59 -1.17
C PHE A 42 8.88 -11.26 -2.27
N GLU A 43 8.77 -12.59 -2.38
CA GLU A 43 9.41 -13.41 -3.43
C GLU A 43 8.70 -13.28 -4.79
N THR A 44 7.48 -12.74 -4.80
CA THR A 44 6.65 -12.52 -6.00
C THR A 44 6.54 -11.03 -6.34
N ALA A 45 6.10 -10.76 -7.57
CA ALA A 45 5.79 -9.41 -8.05
C ALA A 45 4.77 -8.71 -7.14
N MET A 46 5.02 -7.44 -6.80
CA MET A 46 4.10 -6.60 -6.02
C MET A 46 3.90 -5.24 -6.70
N PHE A 47 2.71 -4.64 -6.51
CA PHE A 47 2.32 -3.38 -7.16
C PHE A 47 3.27 -2.22 -6.84
N PHE A 48 3.80 -2.15 -5.60
CA PHE A 48 4.74 -1.10 -5.19
C PHE A 48 6.12 -1.22 -5.87
N LYS A 49 6.38 -2.25 -6.68
CA LYS A 49 7.62 -2.42 -7.45
C LYS A 49 7.49 -1.98 -8.91
N LEU A 50 6.35 -1.41 -9.31
CA LEU A 50 6.05 -1.03 -10.68
C LEU A 50 6.76 0.27 -11.07
N ASP A 51 7.57 0.22 -12.13
CA ASP A 51 8.07 1.44 -12.78
C ASP A 51 6.92 2.12 -13.51
N VAL A 52 6.58 3.31 -13.04
CA VAL A 52 5.49 4.12 -13.55
C VAL A 52 5.97 5.31 -14.38
N THR A 53 7.26 5.46 -14.70
CA THR A 53 7.78 6.63 -15.42
C THR A 53 7.05 6.92 -16.74
N GLY A 54 6.66 5.88 -17.47
CA GLY A 54 5.97 5.95 -18.76
C GLY A 54 4.45 5.88 -18.71
N VAL A 55 3.84 5.86 -17.52
CA VAL A 55 2.38 5.73 -17.37
C VAL A 55 1.71 7.10 -17.56
N ASP A 56 0.61 7.17 -18.29
CA ASP A 56 -0.12 8.44 -18.46
C ASP A 56 -0.75 8.89 -17.12
N LYS A 57 -0.77 10.20 -16.88
CA LYS A 57 -1.48 10.76 -15.72
C LYS A 57 -2.99 10.57 -15.90
N ALA A 58 -3.72 10.43 -14.79
CA ALA A 58 -5.17 10.37 -14.77
C ALA A 58 -5.80 11.64 -15.35
N ALA A 59 -6.93 11.48 -16.05
CA ALA A 59 -7.64 12.61 -16.68
C ALA A 59 -8.10 13.67 -15.65
N ASN A 60 -8.37 13.26 -14.42
CA ASN A 60 -8.75 14.13 -13.29
C ASN A 60 -7.56 14.54 -12.40
N SER A 61 -6.31 14.23 -12.77
CA SER A 61 -5.12 14.55 -11.98
C SER A 61 -5.09 16.02 -11.56
N ASP A 62 -5.33 16.95 -12.48
CA ASP A 62 -5.25 18.38 -12.20
C ASP A 62 -6.34 18.84 -11.20
N ALA A 63 -7.50 18.19 -11.22
CA ALA A 63 -8.58 18.47 -10.27
C ALA A 63 -8.26 17.93 -8.86
N ILE A 64 -7.67 16.74 -8.77
CA ILE A 64 -7.21 16.16 -7.48
C ILE A 64 -6.13 17.04 -6.86
N ILE A 65 -5.11 17.41 -7.66
CA ILE A 65 -4.03 18.29 -7.19
C ILE A 65 -4.59 19.65 -6.73
N ALA A 66 -5.53 20.23 -7.47
CA ALA A 66 -6.18 21.47 -7.06
C ALA A 66 -7.00 21.31 -5.76
N SER A 67 -7.68 20.17 -5.56
CA SER A 67 -8.41 19.87 -4.32
C SER A 67 -7.45 19.77 -3.13
N LEU A 68 -6.39 18.96 -3.25
CA LEU A 68 -5.36 18.83 -2.22
C LEU A 68 -4.77 20.20 -1.88
N ARG A 69 -4.44 21.00 -2.89
CA ARG A 69 -3.89 22.33 -2.65
C ARG A 69 -4.87 23.24 -1.90
N ALA A 70 -6.13 23.29 -2.33
CA ALA A 70 -7.17 24.11 -1.70
C ALA A 70 -7.40 23.74 -0.23
N ASP A 71 -7.24 22.46 0.11
CA ASP A 71 -7.43 21.97 1.46
C ASP A 71 -6.16 22.11 2.34
N GLY A 72 -5.03 22.58 1.79
CA GLY A 72 -3.80 22.84 2.56
C GLY A 72 -2.66 21.83 2.32
N GLY A 73 -2.71 21.11 1.19
CA GLY A 73 -1.66 20.22 0.66
C GLY A 73 -1.38 19.03 1.54
N TRP A 74 -0.13 18.89 1.95
CA TRP A 74 0.36 17.73 2.72
C TRP A 74 -0.25 17.62 4.13
N GLY A 75 -1.00 18.64 4.59
CA GLY A 75 -1.32 18.78 6.01
C GLY A 75 -0.14 19.37 6.78
N ASN A 76 -0.25 19.43 8.11
CA ASN A 76 0.83 19.89 8.99
C ASN A 76 1.51 21.20 8.53
N GLY A 77 0.70 22.19 8.11
CA GLY A 77 1.20 23.46 7.58
C GLY A 77 1.83 23.36 6.18
N ASP A 78 1.31 22.47 5.33
CA ASP A 78 1.81 22.19 3.98
C ASP A 78 3.26 21.72 3.93
N THR A 79 3.67 20.93 4.93
CA THR A 79 5.05 20.43 5.04
C THR A 79 5.10 18.96 4.67
N MET A 80 5.86 18.60 3.63
CA MET A 80 6.24 17.21 3.40
C MET A 80 7.30 16.79 4.42
N GLN A 81 6.84 16.26 5.55
CA GLN A 81 7.67 15.75 6.63
C GLN A 81 7.79 14.22 6.56
N ILE A 82 8.92 13.71 7.02
CA ILE A 82 9.22 12.29 7.16
C ILE A 82 9.22 11.92 8.66
N ASP A 83 8.58 10.79 8.99
CA ASP A 83 8.77 10.09 10.25
C ASP A 83 9.65 8.85 10.05
N PHE A 84 10.63 8.66 10.92
CA PHE A 84 11.61 7.57 10.91
C PHE A 84 11.38 6.58 12.06
N SER A 85 10.18 6.55 12.64
CA SER A 85 9.88 5.82 13.88
C SER A 85 9.54 4.33 13.71
N PHE A 86 9.36 3.84 12.48
CA PHE A 86 8.95 2.47 12.21
C PHE A 86 10.11 1.49 12.30
N ASP A 87 10.01 0.45 13.12
CA ASP A 87 11.00 -0.63 13.17
C ASP A 87 10.44 -1.90 12.53
N VAL A 88 11.20 -2.52 11.62
CA VAL A 88 10.89 -3.85 11.06
C VAL A 88 11.84 -4.87 11.66
N LEU A 89 11.32 -5.71 12.55
CA LEU A 89 12.13 -6.68 13.29
C LEU A 89 12.32 -7.98 12.50
N GLY A 90 13.50 -8.58 12.59
CA GLY A 90 13.76 -9.92 12.05
C GLY A 90 13.35 -11.02 13.02
N ALA A 91 12.74 -12.09 12.51
CA ALA A 91 12.50 -13.31 13.25
C ALA A 91 13.23 -14.51 12.64
N ASP A 92 13.57 -15.48 13.50
CA ASP A 92 14.12 -16.77 13.11
C ASP A 92 13.49 -17.90 13.93
N ALA A 93 13.95 -19.14 13.71
CA ALA A 93 13.42 -20.33 14.38
C ALA A 93 13.58 -20.34 15.91
N THR A 94 14.33 -19.40 16.49
CA THR A 94 14.52 -19.24 17.94
C THR A 94 13.67 -18.11 18.54
N THR A 95 13.04 -17.29 17.70
CA THR A 95 12.13 -16.23 18.15
C THR A 95 10.88 -16.85 18.79
N PRO A 96 10.50 -16.45 20.02
CA PRO A 96 9.30 -16.97 20.64
C PRO A 96 8.05 -16.49 19.90
N MET A 97 7.11 -17.40 19.69
CA MET A 97 5.76 -17.08 19.24
C MET A 97 4.91 -16.70 20.44
N MET A 98 4.09 -15.65 20.30
CA MET A 98 3.16 -15.22 21.34
C MET A 98 1.75 -15.08 20.80
N SER A 99 0.79 -15.61 21.54
CA SER A 99 -0.62 -15.24 21.42
C SER A 99 -0.83 -13.83 22.01
N PHE A 100 -1.80 -13.08 21.48
CA PHE A 100 -2.19 -11.78 22.01
C PHE A 100 -3.68 -11.76 22.40
N GLU A 101 -4.05 -10.83 23.28
CA GLU A 101 -5.44 -10.51 23.61
C GLU A 101 -5.92 -9.39 22.66
N PRO A 102 -6.92 -9.65 21.78
CA PRO A 102 -7.51 -8.61 20.95
C PRO A 102 -8.10 -7.47 21.78
N LYS A 103 -7.76 -6.23 21.43
CA LYS A 103 -8.40 -5.02 21.97
C LYS A 103 -9.78 -4.87 21.32
N THR A 104 -10.84 -4.98 22.12
CA THR A 104 -12.21 -5.22 21.63
C THR A 104 -12.76 -4.13 20.71
N ASP A 105 -12.32 -2.88 20.88
CA ASP A 105 -12.72 -1.71 20.08
C ASP A 105 -11.77 -1.41 18.89
N GLU A 106 -10.66 -2.14 18.80
CA GLU A 106 -9.58 -1.94 17.83
C GLU A 106 -9.33 -3.21 16.97
N PHE A 107 -10.04 -4.31 17.26
CA PHE A 107 -9.97 -5.58 16.53
C PHE A 107 -11.22 -5.78 15.67
N TYR A 108 -11.03 -5.96 14.36
CA TYR A 108 -12.09 -6.10 13.38
C TYR A 108 -12.15 -7.54 12.86
N ASP A 109 -13.27 -8.24 13.06
CA ASP A 109 -13.50 -9.59 12.54
C ASP A 109 -14.45 -9.50 11.33
N PRO A 110 -14.11 -10.10 10.16
CA PRO A 110 -13.01 -11.02 9.90
C PRO A 110 -11.71 -10.38 9.34
N ASP A 111 -11.60 -9.06 9.36
CA ASP A 111 -10.53 -8.28 8.73
C ASP A 111 -9.13 -8.54 9.32
N CYS A 112 -9.05 -8.78 10.62
CA CYS A 112 -7.81 -8.95 11.39
C CYS A 112 -7.57 -10.43 11.70
N ASP A 113 -6.31 -10.85 11.59
CA ASP A 113 -5.89 -12.20 11.91
C ASP A 113 -5.76 -12.38 13.43
N ASN A 114 -6.26 -13.49 13.97
CA ASN A 114 -6.06 -13.86 15.37
C ASN A 114 -5.22 -15.13 15.45
N VAL A 115 -3.91 -14.97 15.26
CA VAL A 115 -2.91 -16.02 15.27
C VAL A 115 -1.71 -15.60 16.10
N GLU A 116 -0.89 -16.56 16.52
CA GLU A 116 0.38 -16.25 17.15
C GLU A 116 1.34 -15.59 16.16
N LEU A 117 2.14 -14.65 16.64
CA LEU A 117 3.21 -14.01 15.86
C LEU A 117 4.55 -14.05 16.60
N PRO A 118 5.67 -14.02 15.87
CA PRO A 118 6.99 -13.96 16.49
C PRO A 118 7.20 -12.62 17.20
N VAL A 119 7.72 -12.67 18.43
CA VAL A 119 8.10 -11.49 19.22
C VAL A 119 9.61 -11.55 19.53
N PRO A 120 10.47 -10.93 18.71
CA PRO A 120 11.92 -10.91 18.92
C PRO A 120 12.34 -10.39 20.30
N ARG A 121 13.36 -11.00 20.92
CA ARG A 121 13.86 -10.48 22.20
C ARG A 121 14.55 -9.13 21.99
N GLY A 122 14.17 -8.14 22.79
CA GLY A 122 14.76 -6.80 22.72
C GLY A 122 14.27 -5.97 21.52
N GLY A 123 13.20 -6.40 20.84
CA GLY A 123 12.53 -5.56 19.86
C GLY A 123 11.62 -4.53 20.51
N ASN A 124 10.83 -3.87 19.68
CA ASN A 124 10.01 -2.73 20.07
C ASN A 124 8.78 -2.56 19.18
N VAL A 125 7.89 -1.67 19.60
CA VAL A 125 6.87 -1.09 18.73
C VAL A 125 7.34 0.26 18.19
N GLU A 126 6.69 0.74 17.12
CA GLU A 126 6.93 2.04 16.49
C GLU A 126 7.08 3.17 17.52
N GLY A 127 8.13 3.99 17.35
CA GLY A 127 8.38 5.16 18.20
C GLY A 127 8.89 4.84 19.61
N GLU A 128 8.89 3.57 20.01
CA GLU A 128 9.20 3.17 21.38
C GLU A 128 10.56 2.45 21.51
N GLN A 129 11.07 2.42 22.74
CA GLN A 129 12.31 1.71 23.10
C GLN A 129 12.10 0.21 23.37
N GLY A 130 10.84 -0.22 23.52
CA GLY A 130 10.46 -1.59 23.80
C GLY A 130 9.04 -1.87 23.34
N TYR A 131 8.43 -2.93 23.87
CA TYR A 131 7.09 -3.36 23.46
C TYR A 131 5.94 -2.65 24.21
N SER A 132 6.23 -1.77 25.15
CA SER A 132 5.20 -0.97 25.84
C SER A 132 4.83 0.23 24.95
N CYS A 133 3.54 0.42 24.70
CA CYS A 133 3.03 1.58 23.95
C CYS A 133 2.79 2.76 24.89
N ASP A 134 3.87 3.38 25.38
CA ASP A 134 3.81 4.40 26.43
C ASP A 134 3.35 5.77 25.91
N GLY A 135 3.64 6.08 24.64
CA GLY A 135 3.25 7.31 23.96
C GLY A 135 1.80 7.37 23.47
N ASP A 136 1.04 6.28 23.61
CA ASP A 136 -0.34 6.13 23.09
C ASP A 136 -0.48 6.49 21.60
N GLY A 137 0.55 6.21 20.81
CA GLY A 137 0.52 6.31 19.35
C GLY A 137 -0.13 5.10 18.70
N ASP A 138 0.12 4.91 17.41
CA ASP A 138 -0.34 3.71 16.69
C ASP A 138 0.40 2.45 17.13
N CYS A 139 1.66 2.57 17.54
CA CYS A 139 2.45 1.50 18.16
C CYS A 139 2.46 0.23 17.31
N HIS A 140 2.84 0.38 16.04
CA HIS A 140 2.94 -0.75 15.13
C HIS A 140 4.02 -1.74 15.57
N LEU A 141 3.71 -3.03 15.53
CA LEU A 141 4.67 -4.13 15.63
C LEU A 141 4.82 -4.79 14.26
N LEU A 142 5.96 -4.57 13.61
CA LEU A 142 6.28 -5.15 12.31
C LEU A 142 7.39 -6.20 12.46
N VAL A 143 7.12 -7.44 12.04
CA VAL A 143 8.07 -8.56 12.16
C VAL A 143 8.12 -9.37 10.87
N PHE A 144 9.31 -9.50 10.30
CA PHE A 144 9.55 -10.31 9.11
C PHE A 144 10.27 -11.60 9.47
N ASP A 145 9.59 -12.73 9.27
CA ASP A 145 10.19 -14.06 9.29
C ASP A 145 10.45 -14.54 7.86
N LYS A 146 11.66 -14.26 7.37
CA LYS A 146 12.09 -14.64 6.03
C LYS A 146 12.13 -16.15 5.83
N ALA A 147 12.46 -16.92 6.86
CA ALA A 147 12.57 -18.37 6.76
C ALA A 147 11.18 -19.01 6.64
N ALA A 148 10.21 -18.53 7.44
CA ALA A 148 8.81 -18.95 7.33
C ALA A 148 8.15 -18.44 6.05
N GLY A 149 8.59 -17.28 5.52
CA GLY A 149 7.93 -16.61 4.40
C GLY A 149 6.70 -15.82 4.84
N SER A 150 6.79 -15.18 6.01
CA SER A 150 5.68 -14.47 6.65
C SER A 150 6.11 -13.08 7.10
N LEU A 151 5.28 -12.09 6.82
CA LEU A 151 5.40 -10.73 7.34
C LEU A 151 4.18 -10.46 8.23
N PHE A 152 4.43 -10.14 9.49
CA PHE A 152 3.42 -9.87 10.51
C PHE A 152 3.40 -8.38 10.80
N GLU A 153 2.24 -7.75 10.67
CA GLU A 153 2.08 -6.31 10.89
C GLU A 153 0.87 -6.08 11.79
N MET A 154 1.10 -5.56 12.98
CA MET A 154 0.05 -5.33 13.97
C MET A 154 -0.04 -3.86 14.33
N TRP A 155 -1.24 -3.30 14.24
CA TRP A 155 -1.58 -2.00 14.79
C TRP A 155 -1.97 -2.11 16.28
N ARG A 156 -1.62 -1.10 17.08
CA ARG A 156 -1.93 -0.99 18.53
C ARG A 156 -1.38 -2.11 19.38
N ALA A 157 -0.18 -2.59 19.06
CA ALA A 157 0.51 -3.59 19.87
C ALA A 157 1.01 -2.99 21.18
N THR A 158 0.85 -3.72 22.29
CA THR A 158 1.56 -3.42 23.55
C THR A 158 1.81 -4.70 24.35
N ILE A 159 2.98 -4.83 24.97
CA ILE A 159 3.34 -5.92 25.89
C ILE A 159 3.75 -5.32 27.23
N GLU A 160 2.86 -5.46 28.22
CA GLU A 160 3.03 -4.90 29.57
C GLU A 160 2.75 -5.97 30.62
N GLY A 161 3.64 -6.10 31.61
CA GLY A 161 3.47 -7.08 32.68
C GLY A 161 3.39 -8.55 32.21
N GLY A 162 3.88 -8.84 30.99
CA GLY A 162 3.78 -10.15 30.35
C GLY A 162 2.48 -10.41 29.58
N THR A 163 1.55 -9.44 29.55
CA THR A 163 0.34 -9.53 28.73
C THR A 163 0.55 -8.80 27.42
N PHE A 164 0.36 -9.51 26.32
CA PHE A 164 0.40 -8.95 24.96
C PHE A 164 -1.02 -8.63 24.50
N ARG A 165 -1.26 -7.37 24.10
CA ARG A 165 -2.50 -6.89 23.50
C ARG A 165 -2.25 -6.29 22.12
N GLY A 166 -3.23 -6.37 21.24
CA GLY A 166 -3.13 -5.84 19.88
C GLY A 166 -4.49 -5.42 19.33
N GLY A 167 -4.49 -4.45 18.42
CA GLY A 167 -5.64 -4.09 17.59
C GLY A 167 -5.71 -5.03 16.40
N CYS A 168 -5.43 -4.54 15.19
CA CYS A 168 -5.52 -5.34 13.98
C CYS A 168 -4.16 -5.95 13.59
N LEU A 169 -4.07 -7.28 13.54
CA LEU A 169 -2.94 -8.00 12.94
C LEU A 169 -3.28 -8.35 11.48
N ALA A 170 -2.34 -8.10 10.58
CA ALA A 170 -2.34 -8.58 9.21
C ALA A 170 -1.12 -9.48 8.99
N VAL A 171 -1.35 -10.73 8.56
CA VAL A 171 -0.29 -11.67 8.19
C VAL A 171 -0.22 -11.80 6.67
N TRP A 172 0.93 -11.45 6.11
CA TRP A 172 1.23 -11.58 4.69
C TRP A 172 2.07 -12.82 4.43
N ASN A 173 1.64 -13.66 3.48
CA ASN A 173 2.45 -14.76 2.97
C ASN A 173 3.36 -14.20 1.87
N THR A 174 4.64 -14.06 2.16
CA THR A 174 5.56 -13.38 1.24
C THR A 174 5.97 -14.21 0.02
N ARG A 175 5.48 -15.46 -0.06
CA ARG A 175 5.65 -16.37 -1.22
C ARG A 175 4.41 -16.43 -2.10
N MET A 176 3.33 -15.77 -1.70
CA MET A 176 2.07 -15.76 -2.42
C MET A 176 2.05 -14.66 -3.48
N THR A 177 1.58 -14.99 -4.69
CA THR A 177 1.24 -13.99 -5.69
C THR A 177 -0.08 -13.31 -5.28
N TYR A 178 -0.03 -12.00 -5.08
CA TYR A 178 -1.20 -11.19 -4.77
C TYR A 178 -1.82 -10.59 -6.05
N GLY A 179 -3.14 -10.64 -6.15
CA GLY A 179 -3.92 -9.95 -7.18
C GLY A 179 -4.38 -8.57 -6.73
N GLU A 180 -5.34 -7.99 -7.45
CA GLU A 180 -5.89 -6.65 -7.17
C GLU A 180 -6.62 -6.56 -5.82
N GLU A 181 -7.08 -7.70 -5.27
CA GLU A 181 -7.82 -7.77 -4.02
C GLU A 181 -6.92 -8.02 -2.79
N LEU A 182 -5.60 -8.13 -2.95
CA LEU A 182 -4.64 -8.40 -1.88
C LEU A 182 -5.10 -9.50 -0.88
N ARG A 183 -5.32 -9.15 0.39
CA ARG A 183 -5.85 -10.07 1.43
C ARG A 183 -7.38 -10.17 1.46
N GLY A 184 -8.08 -9.35 0.68
CA GLY A 184 -9.53 -9.29 0.58
C GLY A 184 -10.03 -7.85 0.41
N LEU A 185 -11.10 -7.68 -0.37
CA LEU A 185 -11.76 -6.38 -0.54
C LEU A 185 -12.52 -6.00 0.73
N GLN A 186 -12.50 -4.70 1.04
CA GLN A 186 -13.08 -4.10 2.25
C GLN A 186 -12.48 -4.65 3.56
N CYS A 187 -11.37 -5.37 3.49
CA CYS A 187 -10.66 -5.87 4.66
C CYS A 187 -9.60 -4.88 5.09
N THR A 188 -9.73 -4.33 6.30
CA THR A 188 -8.68 -3.49 6.87
C THR A 188 -7.38 -4.29 7.14
N SER A 189 -6.32 -3.58 7.49
CA SER A 189 -5.04 -4.16 7.91
C SER A 189 -4.43 -3.35 9.06
N ALA A 190 -3.15 -3.56 9.36
CA ALA A 190 -2.39 -2.58 10.17
C ALA A 190 -2.23 -1.23 9.43
N ASP A 191 -2.40 -1.21 8.11
CA ASP A 191 -2.51 -0.05 7.25
C ASP A 191 -3.97 0.19 6.80
N ALA A 192 -4.44 1.43 6.84
CA ALA A 192 -5.84 1.77 6.54
C ALA A 192 -6.26 1.48 5.09
N ALA A 193 -5.36 1.55 4.10
CA ALA A 193 -5.65 1.20 2.71
C ALA A 193 -5.70 -0.31 2.45
N GLY A 194 -5.32 -1.12 3.43
CA GLY A 194 -5.18 -2.57 3.30
C GLY A 194 -3.82 -3.00 2.73
N PHE A 195 -2.82 -2.12 2.70
CA PHE A 195 -1.48 -2.42 2.18
C PHE A 195 -0.56 -3.11 3.20
N PRO A 196 0.49 -3.82 2.74
CA PRO A 196 1.60 -4.16 3.61
C PRO A 196 2.45 -2.90 3.89
N ILE A 197 2.73 -2.60 5.17
CA ILE A 197 3.46 -1.39 5.58
C ILE A 197 4.95 -1.51 5.24
N SER A 198 5.60 -2.53 5.77
CA SER A 198 7.05 -2.75 5.75
C SER A 198 7.71 -2.61 4.38
N PRO A 199 7.18 -3.20 3.28
CA PRO A 199 7.83 -3.11 1.97
C PRO A 199 7.69 -1.73 1.29
N MET A 200 6.91 -0.81 1.87
CA MET A 200 6.70 0.54 1.36
C MET A 200 7.40 1.61 2.22
N LEU A 201 8.07 1.20 3.30
CA LEU A 201 8.97 2.01 4.11
C LEU A 201 10.39 1.94 3.54
N PHE A 202 10.90 3.06 3.03
CA PHE A 202 12.30 3.12 2.60
C PHE A 202 13.25 3.15 3.80
N THR A 203 14.49 2.72 3.60
CA THR A 203 15.50 2.55 4.64
C THR A 203 16.70 3.50 4.47
N ALA A 204 17.45 3.73 5.55
CA ALA A 204 18.70 4.48 5.48
C ALA A 204 19.72 3.76 4.58
N ASP A 205 19.72 2.42 4.56
CA ASP A 205 20.59 1.62 3.70
C ASP A 205 20.30 1.82 2.20
N GLU A 206 19.02 1.88 1.81
CA GLU A 206 18.62 2.19 0.42
C GLU A 206 19.02 3.61 0.02
N VAL A 207 18.78 4.58 0.90
CA VAL A 207 19.16 5.98 0.64
C VAL A 207 20.68 6.12 0.51
N ALA A 208 21.45 5.49 1.40
CA ALA A 208 22.91 5.46 1.33
C ALA A 208 23.44 4.72 0.09
N ALA A 209 22.75 3.66 -0.35
CA ALA A 209 23.05 2.95 -1.60
C ALA A 209 22.71 3.75 -2.86
N GLY A 210 21.92 4.83 -2.72
CA GLY A 210 21.59 5.76 -3.80
C GLY A 210 20.33 5.40 -4.59
N THR A 211 19.60 4.35 -4.21
CA THR A 211 18.39 3.88 -4.89
C THR A 211 17.36 3.34 -3.92
N ILE A 212 16.09 3.71 -4.14
CA ILE A 212 14.92 3.10 -3.52
C ILE A 212 14.12 2.51 -4.68
N ASP A 213 13.96 1.18 -4.68
CA ASP A 213 13.39 0.44 -5.80
C ASP A 213 11.93 0.05 -5.57
N HIS A 214 11.15 0.93 -4.95
CA HIS A 214 9.74 0.73 -4.66
C HIS A 214 9.00 2.08 -4.49
N ALA A 215 7.67 2.02 -4.54
CA ALA A 215 6.78 3.14 -4.25
C ALA A 215 6.75 3.40 -2.74
N ILE A 216 6.57 4.67 -2.37
CA ILE A 216 6.64 5.11 -0.97
C ILE A 216 5.25 5.17 -0.36
N ARG A 217 5.13 4.77 0.91
CA ARG A 217 3.92 4.95 1.72
C ARG A 217 3.65 6.44 1.97
N LEU A 218 2.48 6.93 1.53
CA LEU A 218 2.01 8.29 1.75
C LEU A 218 0.85 8.31 2.75
N ILE A 219 0.87 9.29 3.64
CA ILE A 219 -0.20 9.57 4.61
C ILE A 219 -0.71 10.99 4.33
N LEU A 220 -2.02 11.20 4.39
CA LEU A 220 -2.62 12.54 4.40
C LEU A 220 -3.67 12.68 5.50
N PRO A 221 -4.00 13.89 5.94
CA PRO A 221 -5.08 14.07 6.89
C PRO A 221 -6.41 13.56 6.33
N ASN A 222 -7.24 12.94 7.18
CA ASN A 222 -8.53 12.36 6.76
C ASN A 222 -9.54 13.39 6.21
N ASP A 223 -9.31 14.70 6.41
CA ASP A 223 -10.13 15.74 5.78
C ASP A 223 -9.68 16.08 4.35
N ARG A 224 -8.61 15.44 3.84
CA ARG A 224 -8.13 15.54 2.44
C ARG A 224 -8.58 14.39 1.56
N ILE A 225 -9.25 13.40 2.11
CA ILE A 225 -9.54 12.12 1.45
C ILE A 225 -11.06 11.89 1.42
N THR A 226 -11.60 11.46 0.28
CA THR A 226 -13.01 11.05 0.19
C THR A 226 -13.20 9.61 0.72
N GLN A 227 -14.40 9.28 1.17
CA GLN A 227 -14.71 7.98 1.79
C GLN A 227 -14.89 6.86 0.73
N SER A 228 -13.82 6.60 -0.02
CA SER A 228 -13.69 5.56 -1.04
C SER A 228 -12.22 5.18 -1.19
N PHE A 229 -11.95 4.09 -1.91
CA PHE A 229 -10.61 3.65 -2.27
C PHE A 229 -10.53 3.31 -3.76
N VAL A 230 -9.32 3.33 -4.33
CA VAL A 230 -9.03 2.85 -5.68
C VAL A 230 -7.96 1.74 -5.60
N PRO A 231 -7.99 0.74 -6.50
CA PRO A 231 -6.93 -0.26 -6.58
C PRO A 231 -5.52 0.37 -6.63
N PRO A 232 -4.48 -0.32 -6.13
CA PRO A 232 -4.50 -1.63 -5.50
C PRO A 232 -4.98 -1.59 -4.03
N ALA A 233 -5.38 -0.44 -3.48
CA ALA A 233 -5.96 -0.40 -2.14
C ALA A 233 -7.24 -1.22 -2.12
N THR A 234 -7.45 -1.92 -1.00
CA THR A 234 -8.59 -2.79 -0.81
C THR A 234 -9.55 -2.26 0.24
N HIS A 235 -9.16 -1.20 0.94
CA HIS A 235 -9.90 -0.63 2.06
C HIS A 235 -9.68 0.89 2.17
N GLY A 236 -10.48 1.53 3.02
CA GLY A 236 -10.35 2.92 3.39
C GLY A 236 -11.12 3.20 4.69
N THR A 237 -10.86 4.32 5.35
CA THR A 237 -11.42 4.62 6.67
C THR A 237 -12.55 5.66 6.59
N ASN A 238 -13.06 6.06 7.76
CA ASN A 238 -13.96 7.20 7.85
C ASN A 238 -13.17 8.50 7.62
N THR A 239 -13.57 9.25 6.59
CA THR A 239 -12.92 10.50 6.18
C THR A 239 -13.95 11.61 5.98
N THR A 240 -13.47 12.85 5.84
CA THR A 240 -14.33 14.04 5.71
C THR A 240 -13.98 14.93 4.52
N GLY A 241 -13.11 14.46 3.62
CA GLY A 241 -12.76 15.20 2.41
C GLY A 241 -13.96 15.41 1.48
N GLY A 242 -13.89 16.47 0.68
CA GLY A 242 -14.94 16.81 -0.29
C GLY A 242 -15.07 15.79 -1.42
N SER A 243 -16.09 15.92 -2.27
CA SER A 243 -16.33 14.97 -3.39
C SER A 243 -15.26 15.02 -4.50
N THR A 244 -14.39 16.03 -4.48
CA THR A 244 -13.23 16.16 -5.39
C THR A 244 -11.92 15.71 -4.76
N ALA A 245 -11.93 15.35 -3.48
CA ALA A 245 -10.78 14.79 -2.80
C ALA A 245 -10.39 13.43 -3.42
N PRO A 246 -9.10 13.06 -3.40
CA PRO A 246 -8.69 11.72 -3.79
C PRO A 246 -9.21 10.65 -2.83
N SER A 247 -9.27 9.42 -3.31
CA SER A 247 -9.62 8.21 -2.55
C SER A 247 -8.39 7.58 -1.90
N TYR A 248 -8.57 6.74 -0.89
CA TYR A 248 -7.49 5.85 -0.43
C TYR A 248 -6.88 5.06 -1.60
N GLY A 249 -5.59 4.77 -1.56
CA GLY A 249 -4.88 4.07 -2.64
C GLY A 249 -4.49 4.94 -3.84
N PHE A 250 -4.87 6.22 -3.88
CA PHE A 250 -4.45 7.05 -5.01
C PHE A 250 -2.92 7.15 -5.10
N HIS A 251 -2.42 7.19 -6.33
CA HIS A 251 -1.01 7.06 -6.63
C HIS A 251 -0.44 8.37 -7.17
N LEU A 252 0.41 9.05 -6.39
CA LEU A 252 1.13 10.25 -6.81
C LEU A 252 2.48 9.91 -7.42
N ARG A 253 2.82 10.54 -8.53
CA ARG A 253 4.15 10.51 -9.14
C ARG A 253 4.74 11.90 -9.16
N LEU A 254 5.98 12.06 -8.71
CA LEU A 254 6.70 13.32 -8.84
C LEU A 254 6.96 13.57 -10.33
N LYS A 255 6.67 14.78 -10.82
CA LYS A 255 6.83 15.09 -12.24
C LYS A 255 8.29 14.90 -12.68
N PRO A 256 8.54 14.31 -13.87
CA PRO A 256 9.89 14.20 -14.41
C PRO A 256 10.61 15.55 -14.59
N SER A 257 9.84 16.65 -14.69
CA SER A 257 10.36 18.01 -14.85
C SER A 257 10.81 18.68 -13.54
N PHE A 258 10.56 18.07 -12.38
CA PHE A 258 11.01 18.64 -11.10
C PHE A 258 12.54 18.69 -11.06
N ASP A 259 13.10 19.82 -10.65
CA ASP A 259 14.55 20.02 -10.58
C ASP A 259 15.13 19.37 -9.32
N LEU A 260 15.61 18.12 -9.45
CA LEU A 260 16.25 17.41 -8.36
C LEU A 260 17.48 18.15 -7.79
N ALA A 261 18.15 19.01 -8.57
CA ALA A 261 19.30 19.76 -8.07
C ALA A 261 18.93 20.84 -7.06
N SER A 262 17.64 21.20 -6.98
CA SER A 262 17.11 22.13 -5.96
C SER A 262 17.03 21.53 -4.56
N LEU A 263 17.07 20.19 -4.44
CA LEU A 263 16.99 19.49 -3.16
C LEU A 263 18.29 19.61 -2.35
N PRO A 264 18.21 19.69 -1.00
CA PRO A 264 19.33 20.10 -0.16
C PRO A 264 20.50 19.11 -0.12
N ASN A 265 20.24 17.80 -0.30
CA ASN A 265 21.25 16.75 -0.19
C ASN A 265 20.95 15.55 -1.11
N ASP A 266 21.91 14.63 -1.19
CA ASP A 266 21.79 13.45 -2.05
C ASP A 266 20.69 12.49 -1.56
N GLY A 267 20.46 12.39 -0.25
CA GLY A 267 19.38 11.56 0.30
C GLY A 267 18.01 12.00 -0.20
N ALA A 268 17.72 13.30 -0.13
CA ALA A 268 16.49 13.87 -0.65
C ALA A 268 16.34 13.62 -2.16
N ARG A 269 17.44 13.71 -2.92
CA ARG A 269 17.46 13.38 -4.35
C ARG A 269 17.19 11.90 -4.62
N VAL A 270 17.64 10.98 -3.76
CA VAL A 270 17.32 9.55 -3.89
C VAL A 270 15.83 9.31 -3.71
N VAL A 271 15.24 9.87 -2.66
CA VAL A 271 13.80 9.76 -2.37
C VAL A 271 12.97 10.35 -3.51
N ALA A 272 13.31 11.55 -4.00
CA ALA A 272 12.61 12.18 -5.11
C ALA A 272 12.73 11.38 -6.42
N ARG A 273 13.87 10.73 -6.71
CA ARG A 273 13.98 9.80 -7.86
C ARG A 273 13.05 8.60 -7.72
N ALA A 274 12.87 8.07 -6.51
CA ALA A 274 11.92 7.00 -6.26
C ALA A 274 10.47 7.48 -6.49
N MET A 275 10.13 8.69 -6.05
CA MET A 275 8.83 9.30 -6.32
C MET A 275 8.58 9.56 -7.81
N GLN A 276 9.63 9.83 -8.61
CA GLN A 276 9.50 9.94 -10.07
C GLN A 276 9.30 8.57 -10.73
N LYS A 277 9.98 7.54 -10.23
CA LYS A 277 10.03 6.23 -10.87
C LYS A 277 8.91 5.29 -10.44
N TYR A 278 8.64 5.21 -9.15
CA TYR A 278 7.69 4.29 -8.54
C TYR A 278 6.49 5.00 -7.95
N GLY A 279 6.60 6.29 -7.65
CA GLY A 279 5.54 7.10 -7.05
C GLY A 279 5.30 6.82 -5.57
N MET A 280 4.16 7.28 -5.06
CA MET A 280 3.72 7.18 -3.68
C MET A 280 2.25 6.83 -3.60
N TYR A 281 1.90 5.83 -2.79
CA TYR A 281 0.52 5.39 -2.62
C TYR A 281 -0.03 5.91 -1.30
N HIS A 282 -1.20 6.57 -1.36
CA HIS A 282 -1.89 6.97 -0.14
C HIS A 282 -2.40 5.74 0.60
N SER A 283 -1.88 5.57 1.81
CA SER A 283 -2.02 4.35 2.60
C SER A 283 -2.79 4.61 3.90
N ASP A 284 -2.69 5.80 4.47
CA ASP A 284 -3.23 6.06 5.82
C ASP A 284 -3.66 7.51 6.07
N GLY A 285 -4.45 7.67 7.13
CA GLY A 285 -4.89 8.95 7.67
C GLY A 285 -3.93 9.45 8.75
N GLY A 286 -3.37 10.65 8.58
CA GLY A 286 -2.43 11.21 9.55
C GLY A 286 -1.82 12.54 9.13
N ASN A 287 -0.86 13.06 9.90
CA ASN A 287 -0.32 14.41 9.69
C ASN A 287 1.13 14.45 9.19
N ILE A 288 1.83 13.31 9.12
CA ILE A 288 3.21 13.26 8.61
C ILE A 288 3.19 12.51 7.28
N ALA A 289 3.54 13.21 6.20
CA ALA A 289 3.31 12.72 4.84
C ALA A 289 4.03 11.40 4.53
N LEU A 290 5.28 11.25 4.96
CA LEU A 290 6.10 10.08 4.65
C LEU A 290 6.46 9.33 5.93
N THR A 291 6.53 8.01 5.81
CA THR A 291 7.06 7.11 6.84
C THR A 291 8.20 6.30 6.26
N ALA A 292 9.25 6.12 7.06
CA ALA A 292 10.45 5.39 6.72
C ALA A 292 10.89 4.54 7.91
N GLN A 293 11.71 3.52 7.65
CA GLN A 293 12.22 2.70 8.74
C GLN A 293 13.19 3.50 9.61
N SER A 294 13.16 3.24 10.91
CA SER A 294 14.20 3.65 11.83
C SER A 294 15.53 3.08 11.39
N ASP A 295 16.61 3.79 11.72
CA ASP A 295 17.97 3.34 11.46
C ASP A 295 18.56 2.48 12.57
N ARG A 296 17.75 2.08 13.57
CA ARG A 296 18.17 1.27 14.73
C ARG A 296 18.76 -0.08 14.32
N TYR A 297 18.27 -0.65 13.23
CA TYR A 297 18.65 -1.97 12.73
C TYR A 297 19.23 -1.96 11.31
N THR A 298 19.55 -0.77 10.76
CA THR A 298 20.22 -0.63 9.46
C THR A 298 21.73 -0.44 9.61
N THR A 299 22.48 -0.49 8.50
CA THR A 299 23.93 -0.24 8.51
C THR A 299 24.25 1.26 8.45
N ALA A 300 23.54 2.00 7.60
CA ALA A 300 23.59 3.45 7.50
C ALA A 300 22.66 4.10 8.54
N THR A 301 22.94 5.35 8.88
CA THR A 301 22.15 6.18 9.80
C THR A 301 21.51 7.35 9.06
N TRP A 302 20.38 7.87 9.57
CA TRP A 302 19.71 9.05 9.04
C TRP A 302 20.52 10.33 9.25
N GLU A 303 21.26 10.43 10.36
CA GLU A 303 22.09 11.58 10.70
C GLU A 303 23.05 11.92 9.55
N GLY A 304 22.88 13.12 8.97
CA GLY A 304 23.69 13.61 7.86
C GLY A 304 23.39 12.99 6.48
N LEU A 305 22.45 12.04 6.41
CA LEU A 305 22.00 11.41 5.16
C LEU A 305 20.70 12.06 4.63
N LEU A 306 19.70 12.16 5.50
CA LEU A 306 18.39 12.73 5.20
C LEU A 306 17.68 13.13 6.51
N GLU A 307 17.28 14.38 6.63
CA GLU A 307 16.57 14.92 7.78
C GLU A 307 15.05 14.97 7.55
N PRO A 308 14.22 15.01 8.62
CA PRO A 308 12.76 14.96 8.53
C PRO A 308 12.08 16.01 7.63
N ARG A 309 12.77 17.12 7.32
CA ARG A 309 12.22 18.25 6.55
C ARG A 309 12.96 18.54 5.24
N ASP A 310 13.90 17.70 4.84
CA ASP A 310 14.70 17.94 3.62
C ASP A 310 13.89 17.86 2.30
N LEU A 311 12.62 17.45 2.38
CA LEU A 311 11.67 17.38 1.28
C LEU A 311 10.58 18.46 1.36
N ASP A 312 10.64 19.39 2.31
CA ASP A 312 9.59 20.38 2.54
C ASP A 312 9.35 21.36 1.37
N VAL A 313 10.33 21.47 0.46
CA VAL A 313 10.22 22.25 -0.78
C VAL A 313 9.25 21.64 -1.80
N LEU A 314 8.98 20.32 -1.70
CA LEU A 314 8.04 19.63 -2.60
C LEU A 314 6.61 20.00 -2.23
N THR A 315 5.85 20.56 -3.16
CA THR A 315 4.42 20.81 -2.98
C THR A 315 3.58 19.79 -3.75
N VAL A 316 2.29 19.68 -3.43
CA VAL A 316 1.39 18.75 -4.14
C VAL A 316 1.34 19.03 -5.65
N GLU A 317 1.58 20.26 -6.07
CA GLU A 317 1.63 20.66 -7.49
C GLU A 317 2.86 20.17 -8.24
N ASP A 318 3.91 19.71 -7.55
CA ASP A 318 5.03 19.04 -8.19
C ASP A 318 4.68 17.62 -8.64
N PHE A 319 3.53 17.11 -8.24
CA PHE A 319 3.07 15.75 -8.51
C PHE A 319 1.93 15.71 -9.54
N GLU A 320 1.70 14.51 -10.05
CA GLU A 320 0.55 14.12 -10.85
C GLU A 320 0.00 12.78 -10.35
N VAL A 321 -1.29 12.54 -10.61
CA VAL A 321 -1.98 11.32 -10.18
C VAL A 321 -1.95 10.31 -11.30
N ILE A 322 -1.60 9.07 -10.99
CA ILE A 322 -1.70 7.92 -11.89
C ILE A 322 -3.08 7.28 -11.74
N ASP A 323 -3.69 6.92 -12.88
CA ASP A 323 -5.01 6.30 -12.93
C ASP A 323 -4.97 4.84 -12.46
N HIS A 324 -5.89 4.49 -11.56
CA HIS A 324 -6.15 3.12 -11.11
C HIS A 324 -7.64 2.75 -11.21
N GLY A 325 -8.40 3.48 -12.03
CA GLY A 325 -9.82 3.23 -12.27
C GLY A 325 -10.75 3.96 -11.31
N ASP A 326 -12.02 3.54 -11.33
CA ASP A 326 -13.09 4.22 -10.61
C ASP A 326 -13.03 3.96 -9.09
N PRO A 327 -13.30 4.98 -8.26
CA PRO A 327 -13.40 4.80 -6.82
C PRO A 327 -14.46 3.80 -6.37
N ILE A 328 -14.10 2.94 -5.44
CA ILE A 328 -14.95 1.96 -4.77
C ILE A 328 -15.38 2.53 -3.41
N PRO A 329 -16.69 2.64 -3.12
CA PRO A 329 -17.17 3.12 -1.82
C PRO A 329 -16.73 2.19 -0.68
N VAL A 330 -16.33 2.76 0.46
CA VAL A 330 -16.05 1.99 1.67
C VAL A 330 -17.35 1.44 2.25
N THR A 331 -17.43 0.12 2.45
CA THR A 331 -18.61 -0.54 3.06
C THR A 331 -18.30 -1.21 4.39
N GLN A 332 -17.00 -1.39 4.74
CA GLN A 332 -16.57 -2.12 5.95
C GLN A 332 -17.06 -3.58 5.97
N GLN A 333 -17.32 -4.16 4.78
CA GLN A 333 -17.80 -5.54 4.64
C GLN A 333 -16.70 -6.41 4.04
N CYS A 334 -15.69 -6.73 4.86
CA CYS A 334 -14.56 -7.55 4.44
C CYS A 334 -14.98 -8.87 3.79
N ALA A 335 -14.37 -9.17 2.63
CA ALA A 335 -14.51 -10.41 1.89
C ALA A 335 -13.13 -10.93 1.47
N ARG A 336 -12.76 -12.11 1.99
CA ARG A 336 -11.49 -12.82 1.72
C ARG A 336 -11.71 -14.08 0.90
#